data_AF-A0A9W8WEZ3-F1
#
_entry.id   AF-A0A9W8WEZ3-F1
#
_cell.length_a   1.000
_cell.length_b   1.000
_cell.length_c   1.000
_cell.angle_alpha   90.00
_cell.angle_beta   90.00
_cell.angle_gamma   90.00
#
_symmetry.space_group_name_H-M   'P 1'
#
loop_
_entity.id
_entity.type
_entity.pdbx_description
1 polymer ?
#
loop_
_entity_poly.entity_id
_entity_poly.type
_entity_poly.pdbx_seq_one_letter_code
_entity_poly.pdbx_strand_id
1 'polypeptide(L)'
;MKPLLALTSLLTLSTSSQAPLGDIKPDIHRLHLPVMPASPLNQPSVALGDILGTQRSLTSFSSFARMHPSTDERLSDLGTNTTVLAPLNSAVDALPRKPWEQPGEYAAFGADAYEGEKGQDRARTNMRRFVEAHLVPESPWEENDKVKTVGGKEVWWVEKDGKRVVMPDEIEVEQVAGQVGNGELN
;
A
#
# COMPACT_ATOMS: atom_id res chain seq x y z
N MET A 1 10.56 -44.53 60.72
CA MET A 1 10.24 -43.30 61.45
C MET A 1 9.76 -42.26 60.43
N LYS A 2 8.48 -41.84 60.49
CA LYS A 2 7.98 -40.56 59.92
C LYS A 2 8.55 -39.42 60.80
N PRO A 3 8.60 -38.10 60.42
CA PRO A 3 7.59 -37.40 59.60
C PRO A 3 8.06 -36.12 58.81
N LEU A 4 7.07 -35.39 58.23
CA LEU A 4 6.87 -33.91 58.20
C LEU A 4 8.00 -33.00 57.63
N LEU A 5 7.84 -31.86 56.93
CA LEU A 5 6.91 -30.71 56.80
C LEU A 5 7.31 -30.02 55.45
N ALA A 6 6.45 -29.48 54.59
CA ALA A 6 5.57 -28.29 54.69
C ALA A 6 6.26 -26.92 54.42
N LEU A 7 5.43 -26.01 53.88
CA LEU A 7 5.46 -24.54 53.88
C LEU A 7 6.10 -23.75 52.70
N THR A 8 5.20 -23.32 51.81
CA THR A 8 4.88 -21.91 51.45
C THR A 8 5.99 -20.85 51.52
N SER A 9 6.30 -20.26 50.36
CA SER A 9 6.85 -18.89 50.29
C SER A 9 5.73 -17.86 50.15
N LEU A 10 5.69 -16.92 51.10
CA LEU A 10 4.80 -15.76 51.14
C LEU A 10 5.23 -14.67 50.15
N LEU A 11 4.24 -13.94 49.63
CA LEU A 11 4.36 -12.63 48.98
C LEU A 11 4.87 -11.56 49.96
N THR A 12 5.66 -10.61 49.45
CA THR A 12 5.72 -9.24 50.00
C THR A 12 5.57 -8.23 48.88
N LEU A 13 4.44 -7.50 48.89
CA LEU A 13 4.25 -6.27 48.14
C LEU A 13 5.00 -5.16 48.88
N SER A 14 5.97 -4.53 48.22
CA SER A 14 6.59 -3.29 48.70
C SER A 14 5.70 -2.10 48.36
N THR A 15 4.99 -1.62 49.37
CA THR A 15 4.29 -0.32 49.38
C THR A 15 5.30 0.80 49.14
N SER A 16 5.15 1.55 48.05
CA SER A 16 5.86 2.82 47.86
C SER A 16 5.17 3.92 48.67
N SER A 17 5.96 4.59 49.50
CA SER A 17 5.52 5.63 50.43
C SER A 17 5.24 6.93 49.68
N GLN A 18 4.04 7.47 49.83
CA GLN A 18 3.61 8.74 49.27
C GLN A 18 3.96 9.87 50.26
N ALA A 19 4.83 10.80 49.86
CA ALA A 19 5.16 11.99 50.66
C ALA A 19 4.16 13.13 50.37
N PRO A 20 3.81 13.95 51.38
CA PRO A 20 2.72 14.93 51.28
C PRO A 20 3.09 16.20 50.49
N LEU A 21 2.06 16.77 49.85
CA LEU A 21 2.07 18.05 49.12
C LEU A 21 2.60 19.19 50.00
N GLY A 22 3.71 19.79 49.59
CA GLY A 22 4.11 21.13 50.01
C GLY A 22 3.50 22.17 49.10
N ASP A 23 2.81 23.16 49.67
CA ASP A 23 2.30 24.35 48.99
C ASP A 23 3.44 25.11 48.29
N ILE A 24 3.44 25.10 46.95
CA ILE A 24 4.21 26.03 46.13
C ILE A 24 3.24 26.71 45.18
N LYS A 25 2.88 27.96 45.49
CA LYS A 25 2.20 28.87 44.56
C LYS A 25 3.13 29.12 43.36
N PRO A 26 2.73 28.82 42.11
CA PRO A 26 3.49 29.26 40.95
C PRO A 26 3.26 30.76 40.74
N ASP A 27 4.35 31.52 40.82
CA ASP A 27 4.43 32.93 40.48
C ASP A 27 4.19 33.13 38.97
N ILE A 28 3.11 33.81 38.60
CA ILE A 28 2.66 34.01 37.20
C ILE A 28 3.35 35.24 36.59
N HIS A 29 4.67 35.29 36.66
CA HIS A 29 5.43 36.35 35.98
C HIS A 29 6.59 35.81 35.14
N ARG A 30 6.33 35.80 33.83
CA ARG A 30 7.29 35.99 32.72
C ARG A 30 8.32 34.89 32.48
N LEU A 31 7.92 33.93 31.64
CA LEU A 31 8.71 33.52 30.48
C LEU A 31 7.78 33.46 29.25
N HIS A 32 7.50 34.62 28.65
CA HIS A 32 6.93 34.66 27.30
C HIS A 32 8.06 34.31 26.32
N LEU A 33 8.24 33.01 26.06
CA LEU A 33 8.89 32.58 24.83
C LEU A 33 7.96 32.92 23.66
N PRO A 34 8.46 33.48 22.54
CA PRO A 34 7.63 33.63 21.36
C PRO A 34 7.18 32.22 20.91
N VAL A 35 5.86 31.99 20.94
CA VAL A 35 5.24 30.88 20.21
C VAL A 35 5.52 31.16 18.73
N MET A 36 6.51 30.46 18.18
CA MET A 36 6.60 30.30 16.74
C MET A 36 5.30 29.61 16.31
N PRO A 37 4.62 30.06 15.24
CA PRO A 37 3.59 29.22 14.64
C PRO A 37 4.29 27.91 14.27
N ALA A 38 3.84 26.80 14.84
CA ALA A 38 4.27 25.49 14.38
C ALA A 38 3.95 25.46 12.88
N SER A 39 4.98 25.47 12.04
CA SER A 39 4.83 25.02 10.66
C SER A 39 4.05 23.71 10.73
N PRO A 40 2.98 23.51 9.92
CA PRO A 40 2.24 22.27 9.97
C PRO A 40 3.28 21.16 9.82
N LEU A 41 3.40 20.35 10.87
CA LEU A 41 4.23 19.15 10.85
C LEU A 41 3.83 18.42 9.58
N ASN A 42 4.76 18.38 8.63
CA ASN A 42 4.68 17.59 7.41
C ASN A 42 4.37 16.18 7.88
N GLN A 43 3.07 15.84 7.96
CA GLN A 43 2.64 14.53 8.40
C GLN A 43 3.35 13.57 7.47
N PRO A 44 4.05 12.53 7.97
CA PRO A 44 4.68 11.56 7.09
C PRO A 44 3.58 10.99 6.22
N SER A 45 3.55 11.45 4.97
CA SER A 45 2.51 11.08 4.03
C SER A 45 2.80 9.62 3.68
N VAL A 46 1.90 8.73 4.05
CA VAL A 46 2.08 7.29 3.82
C VAL A 46 2.12 7.04 2.32
N ALA A 47 3.10 6.26 1.86
CA ALA A 47 3.28 5.95 0.44
C ALA A 47 2.26 4.89 -0.03
N LEU A 48 1.93 4.92 -1.33
CA LEU A 48 1.06 3.92 -1.98
C LEU A 48 1.57 2.49 -1.75
N GLY A 49 2.89 2.27 -1.84
CA GLY A 49 3.51 0.96 -1.62
C GLY A 49 3.23 0.37 -0.23
N ASP A 50 3.15 1.21 0.80
CA ASP A 50 2.84 0.80 2.17
C ASP A 50 1.36 0.43 2.30
N ILE A 51 0.47 1.26 1.76
CA ILE A 51 -0.99 1.07 1.88
C ILE A 51 -1.46 -0.14 1.07
N LEU A 52 -0.91 -0.35 -0.12
CA LEU A 52 -1.16 -1.54 -0.93
C LEU A 52 -0.85 -2.83 -0.15
N GLY A 53 0.26 -2.86 0.59
CA GLY A 53 0.68 -4.03 1.36
C GLY A 53 -0.20 -4.33 2.58
N THR A 54 -0.97 -3.35 3.08
CA THR A 54 -1.85 -3.52 4.24
C THR A 54 -3.22 -4.09 3.89
N GLN A 55 -3.61 -4.03 2.62
CA GLN A 55 -4.94 -4.46 2.17
C GLN A 55 -4.96 -5.93 1.79
N ARG A 56 -5.67 -6.73 2.58
CA ARG A 56 -5.78 -8.19 2.38
C ARG A 56 -6.39 -8.59 1.04
N SER A 57 -7.25 -7.75 0.47
CA SER A 57 -7.88 -7.97 -0.83
C SER A 57 -6.93 -7.72 -2.01
N LEU A 58 -5.77 -7.07 -1.80
CA LEU A 58 -4.83 -6.63 -2.83
C LEU A 58 -3.45 -7.30 -2.74
N THR A 59 -3.30 -8.32 -1.89
CA THR A 59 -1.99 -8.91 -1.56
C THR A 59 -1.26 -9.47 -2.79
N SER A 60 -1.98 -10.08 -3.74
CA SER A 60 -1.40 -10.58 -4.99
C SER A 60 -0.79 -9.45 -5.81
N PHE A 61 -1.57 -8.39 -6.06
CA PHE A 61 -1.10 -7.24 -6.83
C PHE A 61 0.05 -6.51 -6.12
N SER A 62 -0.04 -6.31 -4.81
CA SER A 62 1.02 -5.67 -4.01
C SER A 62 2.36 -6.45 -4.10
N SER A 63 2.29 -7.78 -4.12
CA SER A 63 3.48 -8.63 -4.28
C SER A 63 4.10 -8.46 -5.67
N PHE A 64 3.27 -8.42 -6.72
CA PHE A 64 3.76 -8.21 -8.08
C PHE A 64 4.41 -6.84 -8.25
N ALA A 65 3.82 -5.80 -7.67
CA ALA A 65 4.33 -4.44 -7.78
C ALA A 65 5.71 -4.26 -7.12
N ARG A 66 5.97 -4.99 -6.03
CA ARG A 66 7.26 -4.97 -5.32
C ARG A 66 8.35 -5.82 -5.98
N MET A 67 7.99 -6.71 -6.91
CA MET A 67 8.97 -7.59 -7.57
C MET A 67 9.90 -6.86 -8.54
N HIS A 68 9.51 -5.68 -9.04
CA HIS A 68 10.31 -4.93 -9.99
C HIS A 68 10.74 -3.57 -9.43
N PRO A 69 12.04 -3.21 -9.45
CA PRO A 69 12.53 -1.98 -8.84
C PRO A 69 11.80 -0.73 -9.33
N SER A 70 11.56 -0.59 -10.64
CA SER A 70 10.91 0.60 -11.19
C SER A 70 9.47 0.82 -10.71
N THR A 71 8.72 -0.25 -10.43
CA THR A 71 7.34 -0.13 -9.92
C THR A 71 7.33 0.08 -8.42
N ASP A 72 8.23 -0.58 -7.69
CA ASP A 72 8.39 -0.40 -6.24
C ASP A 72 8.85 1.03 -5.89
N GLU A 73 9.84 1.55 -6.63
CA GLU A 73 10.34 2.91 -6.48
C GLU A 73 9.25 3.96 -6.74
N ARG A 74 8.48 3.83 -7.84
CA ARG A 74 7.36 4.75 -8.14
C ARG A 74 6.32 4.76 -7.02
N LEU A 75 5.95 3.59 -6.50
CA LEU A 75 4.93 3.48 -5.47
C LEU A 75 5.42 3.96 -4.09
N SER A 76 6.72 4.00 -3.88
CA SER A 76 7.35 4.46 -2.64
C SER A 76 7.79 5.93 -2.70
N ASP A 77 7.91 6.51 -3.89
CA ASP A 77 8.31 7.90 -4.09
C ASP A 77 7.14 8.86 -3.84
N LEU A 78 7.29 9.69 -2.80
CA LEU A 78 6.33 10.70 -2.39
C LEU A 78 6.20 11.88 -3.37
N GLY A 79 7.18 12.07 -4.26
CA GLY A 79 7.16 13.11 -5.29
C GLY A 79 6.45 12.70 -6.59
N THR A 80 6.13 11.41 -6.75
CA THR A 80 5.58 10.88 -8.00
C THR A 80 4.10 10.54 -7.86
N ASN A 81 3.23 11.46 -8.31
CA ASN A 81 1.78 11.24 -8.32
C ASN A 81 1.40 10.01 -9.15
N THR A 82 0.60 9.13 -8.56
CA THR A 82 0.14 7.89 -9.19
C THR A 82 -1.28 7.57 -8.72
N THR A 83 -2.16 7.24 -9.66
CA THR A 83 -3.41 6.55 -9.34
C THR A 83 -3.23 5.06 -9.64
N VAL A 84 -3.44 4.21 -8.64
CA VAL A 84 -3.31 2.76 -8.77
C VAL A 84 -4.69 2.16 -8.98
N LEU A 85 -4.85 1.40 -10.05
CA LEU A 85 -6.05 0.60 -10.33
C LEU A 85 -5.78 -0.84 -9.89
N ALA A 86 -5.90 -1.14 -8.60
CA ALA A 86 -5.43 -2.40 -8.05
C ALA A 86 -6.50 -3.51 -8.23
N PRO A 87 -6.24 -4.57 -9.01
CA PRO A 87 -7.16 -5.68 -9.10
C PRO A 87 -7.22 -6.42 -7.77
N LEU A 88 -8.44 -6.80 -7.38
CA LEU A 88 -8.67 -7.70 -6.25
C LEU A 88 -7.99 -9.04 -6.49
N ASN A 89 -7.62 -9.73 -5.40
CA ASN A 89 -7.11 -11.10 -5.47
C ASN A 89 -8.04 -12.02 -6.25
N SER A 90 -9.37 -11.89 -6.04
CA SER A 90 -10.38 -12.64 -6.80
C SER A 90 -10.35 -12.34 -8.30
N ALA A 91 -10.10 -11.09 -8.68
CA ALA A 91 -9.97 -10.70 -10.09
C ALA A 91 -8.68 -11.27 -10.70
N VAL A 92 -7.57 -11.28 -9.96
CA VAL A 92 -6.31 -11.91 -10.38
C VAL A 92 -6.47 -13.43 -10.54
N ASP A 93 -7.16 -14.09 -9.61
CA ASP A 93 -7.41 -15.53 -9.65
C ASP A 93 -8.35 -15.94 -10.78
N ALA A 94 -9.30 -15.07 -11.13
CA ALA A 94 -10.25 -15.27 -12.23
C ALA A 94 -9.67 -15.01 -13.62
N LEU A 95 -8.42 -14.53 -13.73
CA LEU A 95 -7.81 -14.29 -15.03
C LEU A 95 -7.76 -15.57 -15.86
N PRO A 96 -8.13 -15.51 -17.15
CA PRO A 96 -8.14 -16.69 -18.02
C PRO A 96 -6.73 -17.28 -18.24
N ARG A 97 -5.69 -16.48 -17.99
CA ARG A 97 -4.27 -16.83 -18.12
C ARG A 97 -3.48 -16.13 -17.02
N LYS A 98 -2.31 -16.68 -16.69
CA LYS A 98 -1.46 -16.10 -15.66
C LYS A 98 -0.87 -14.75 -16.12
N PRO A 99 -0.71 -13.75 -15.23
CA PRO A 99 -0.14 -12.44 -15.58
C PRO A 99 1.27 -12.49 -16.18
N TRP A 100 2.04 -13.51 -15.85
CA TRP A 100 3.40 -13.72 -16.38
C TRP A 100 3.44 -14.40 -17.75
N GLU A 101 2.29 -14.81 -18.29
CA GLU A 101 2.17 -15.51 -19.56
C GLU A 101 1.57 -14.62 -20.66
N GLN A 102 2.08 -14.77 -21.88
CA GLN A 102 1.68 -14.04 -23.07
C GLN A 102 1.45 -15.01 -24.25
N PRO A 103 0.28 -14.97 -24.92
CA PRO A 103 -0.03 -15.90 -26.01
C PRO A 103 0.99 -15.87 -27.16
N GLY A 104 1.49 -14.68 -27.49
CA GLY A 104 2.49 -14.53 -28.55
C GLY A 104 3.81 -15.22 -28.22
N GLU A 105 4.14 -15.42 -26.94
CA GLU A 105 5.39 -16.08 -26.54
C GLU A 105 5.29 -17.60 -26.70
N TYR A 106 4.14 -18.21 -26.45
CA TYR A 106 3.93 -19.62 -26.81
C TYR A 106 3.99 -19.85 -28.31
N ALA A 107 3.48 -18.91 -29.11
CA ALA A 107 3.58 -18.98 -30.57
C ALA A 107 5.04 -18.86 -31.07
N ALA A 108 5.86 -18.07 -30.38
CA ALA A 108 7.25 -17.82 -30.75
C ALA A 108 8.25 -18.87 -30.22
N PHE A 109 8.03 -19.38 -29.00
CA PHE A 109 8.99 -20.22 -28.27
C PHE A 109 8.49 -21.63 -27.97
N GLY A 110 7.23 -21.96 -28.30
CA GLY A 110 6.63 -23.27 -28.05
C GLY A 110 6.08 -23.43 -26.63
N ALA A 111 5.71 -24.66 -26.27
CA ALA A 111 5.11 -24.99 -24.97
C ALA A 111 6.04 -24.65 -23.79
N ASP A 112 7.35 -24.82 -24.00
CA ASP A 112 8.39 -24.59 -22.98
C ASP A 112 8.81 -23.12 -22.91
N ALA A 113 7.94 -22.20 -23.39
CA ALA A 113 8.22 -20.78 -23.38
C ALA A 113 8.74 -20.35 -22.01
N TYR A 114 8.14 -20.72 -20.88
CA TYR A 114 8.59 -20.19 -19.58
C TYR A 114 9.63 -21.05 -18.86
N GLU A 115 10.25 -22.00 -19.54
CA GLU A 115 11.30 -22.84 -18.96
C GLU A 115 12.70 -22.18 -19.00
N GLY A 116 13.52 -22.52 -18.00
CA GLY A 116 14.89 -22.02 -17.87
C GLY A 116 15.00 -20.51 -17.58
N GLU A 117 16.23 -20.02 -17.56
CA GLU A 117 16.55 -18.62 -17.23
C GLU A 117 15.84 -17.61 -18.15
N LYS A 118 15.90 -17.85 -19.47
CA LYS A 118 15.23 -16.99 -20.45
C LYS A 118 13.70 -16.99 -20.31
N GLY A 119 13.12 -18.10 -19.89
CA GLY A 119 11.69 -18.21 -19.58
C GLY A 119 11.32 -17.38 -18.36
N GLN A 120 12.13 -17.47 -17.30
CA GLN A 120 11.96 -16.66 -16.09
C GLN A 120 12.07 -15.16 -16.37
N ASP A 121 12.99 -14.73 -17.24
CA ASP A 121 13.14 -13.31 -17.59
C ASP A 121 11.94 -12.75 -18.37
N ARG A 122 11.35 -13.57 -19.26
CA ARG A 122 10.09 -13.23 -19.94
C ARG A 122 8.93 -13.15 -18.97
N ALA A 123 8.81 -14.12 -18.07
CA ALA A 123 7.80 -14.12 -17.02
C ALA A 123 7.91 -12.84 -16.14
N ARG A 124 9.13 -12.47 -15.71
CA ARG A 124 9.39 -11.22 -14.98
C ARG A 124 9.00 -9.98 -15.78
N THR A 125 9.35 -9.93 -17.07
CA THR A 125 9.01 -8.81 -17.95
C THR A 125 7.49 -8.66 -18.12
N ASN A 126 6.78 -9.77 -18.29
CA ASN A 126 5.32 -9.78 -18.41
C ASN A 126 4.66 -9.33 -17.11
N MET A 127 5.17 -9.77 -15.95
CA MET A 127 4.68 -9.32 -14.66
C MET A 127 4.85 -7.80 -14.48
N ARG A 128 6.01 -7.25 -14.85
CA ARG A 128 6.22 -5.79 -14.84
C ARG A 128 5.19 -5.08 -15.71
N ARG A 129 4.99 -5.54 -16.96
CA ARG A 129 3.99 -4.96 -17.88
C ARG A 129 2.58 -5.03 -17.32
N PHE A 130 2.24 -6.14 -16.64
CA PHE A 130 0.96 -6.28 -15.97
C PHE A 130 0.79 -5.20 -14.90
N VAL A 131 1.77 -5.00 -14.02
CA VAL A 131 1.71 -3.94 -12.99
C VAL A 131 1.62 -2.54 -13.64
N GLU A 132 2.50 -2.23 -14.59
CA GLU A 132 2.54 -0.92 -15.25
C GLU A 132 1.23 -0.57 -15.98
N ALA A 133 0.49 -1.57 -16.46
CA ALA A 133 -0.82 -1.38 -17.06
C ALA A 133 -1.92 -0.94 -16.06
N HIS A 134 -1.66 -1.05 -14.75
CA HIS A 134 -2.56 -0.65 -13.65
C HIS A 134 -2.11 0.64 -12.95
N LEU A 135 -1.03 1.27 -13.42
CA LEU A 135 -0.53 2.53 -12.86
C LEU A 135 -0.86 3.68 -13.79
N VAL A 136 -1.72 4.59 -13.35
CA VAL A 136 -2.01 5.85 -14.03
C VAL A 136 -1.05 6.91 -13.47
N PRO A 137 -0.25 7.59 -14.30
CA PRO A 137 0.80 8.51 -13.85
C PRO A 137 0.29 9.87 -13.33
N GLU A 138 -0.99 9.96 -12.97
CA GLU A 138 -1.66 11.18 -12.56
C GLU A 138 -2.49 10.94 -11.30
N SER A 139 -2.46 11.91 -10.39
CA SER A 139 -3.32 11.95 -9.21
C SER A 139 -3.40 13.40 -8.69
N PRO A 140 -4.59 13.92 -8.36
CA PRO A 140 -5.91 13.31 -8.61
C PRO A 140 -6.17 13.11 -10.11
N TRP A 141 -6.95 12.09 -10.46
CA TRP A 141 -7.28 11.76 -11.86
C TRP A 141 -8.75 12.13 -12.14
N GLU A 142 -8.98 13.11 -13.00
CA GLU A 142 -10.31 13.69 -13.25
C GLU A 142 -11.20 12.79 -14.13
N GLU A 143 -12.52 12.93 -13.97
CA GLU A 143 -13.49 12.18 -14.77
C GLU A 143 -13.38 12.54 -16.25
N ASN A 144 -13.52 11.54 -17.13
CA ASN A 144 -13.39 11.65 -18.59
C ASN A 144 -11.98 11.99 -19.07
N ASP A 145 -11.01 12.20 -18.18
CA ASP A 145 -9.65 12.49 -18.58
C ASP A 145 -8.93 11.22 -19.06
N LYS A 146 -8.41 11.29 -20.28
CA LYS A 146 -7.80 10.16 -20.98
C LYS A 146 -6.30 10.18 -20.77
N VAL A 147 -5.83 9.21 -19.99
CA VAL A 147 -4.43 9.12 -19.60
C VAL A 147 -3.88 7.78 -20.05
N LYS A 148 -2.62 7.77 -20.49
CA LYS A 148 -1.89 6.52 -20.72
C LYS A 148 -1.34 6.02 -19.40
N THR A 149 -1.62 4.77 -19.07
CA THR A 149 -0.95 4.08 -17.97
C THR A 149 0.56 4.03 -18.23
N VAL A 150 1.34 3.74 -17.20
CA VAL A 150 2.80 3.53 -17.34
C VAL A 150 3.10 2.44 -18.39
N GLY A 151 2.22 1.45 -18.51
CA GLY A 151 2.28 0.39 -19.53
C GLY A 151 1.83 0.83 -20.94
N GLY A 152 1.40 2.08 -21.11
CA GLY A 152 1.04 2.68 -22.39
C GLY A 152 -0.42 2.51 -22.83
N LYS A 153 -1.28 1.86 -22.02
CA LYS A 153 -2.70 1.68 -22.32
C LYS A 153 -3.46 2.97 -21.99
N GLU A 154 -4.25 3.48 -22.93
CA GLU A 154 -5.14 4.62 -22.68
C GLU A 154 -6.34 4.15 -21.84
N VAL A 155 -6.61 4.87 -20.75
CA VAL A 155 -7.72 4.66 -19.83
C VAL A 155 -8.34 6.00 -19.44
N TRP A 156 -9.62 5.99 -19.09
CA TRP A 156 -10.36 7.10 -18.47
C TRP A 156 -11.39 6.49 -17.54
N TRP A 157 -11.89 7.24 -16.57
CA TRP A 157 -13.04 6.80 -15.79
C TRP A 157 -14.24 7.69 -16.04
N VAL A 158 -15.42 7.12 -15.89
CA VAL A 158 -16.72 7.81 -15.97
C VAL A 158 -17.56 7.41 -14.77
N GLU A 159 -18.48 8.28 -14.36
CA GLU A 159 -19.53 7.90 -13.41
C GLU A 159 -20.70 7.23 -14.14
N LYS A 160 -21.02 5.99 -13.76
CA LYS A 160 -22.22 5.26 -14.19
C LYS A 160 -22.94 4.74 -12.96
N ASP A 161 -24.23 5.05 -12.81
CA ASP A 161 -25.07 4.60 -11.69
C ASP A 161 -24.48 4.90 -10.30
N GLY A 162 -23.80 6.04 -10.15
CA GLY A 162 -23.14 6.46 -8.91
C GLY A 162 -21.86 5.67 -8.58
N LYS A 163 -21.32 4.92 -9.54
CA LYS A 163 -20.05 4.19 -9.43
C LYS A 163 -19.04 4.69 -10.45
N ARG A 164 -17.77 4.67 -10.06
CA ARG A 164 -16.65 4.91 -10.99
C ARG A 164 -16.43 3.67 -11.85
N VAL A 165 -16.42 3.86 -13.16
CA VAL A 165 -16.18 2.79 -14.15
C VAL A 165 -14.97 3.16 -15.01
N VAL A 166 -13.95 2.30 -14.99
CA VAL A 166 -12.74 2.45 -15.80
C VAL A 166 -12.99 1.92 -17.21
N MET A 167 -12.74 2.78 -18.18
CA MET A 167 -12.86 2.54 -19.61
C MET A 167 -11.47 2.30 -20.22
N PRO A 168 -11.37 1.61 -21.38
CA PRO A 168 -12.46 1.13 -22.22
C PRO A 168 -13.08 -0.21 -21.79
N ASP A 169 -12.50 -0.89 -20.80
CA ASP A 169 -12.88 -2.27 -20.45
C ASP A 169 -14.14 -2.39 -19.59
N GLU A 170 -14.77 -1.26 -19.25
CA GLU A 170 -15.98 -1.17 -18.40
C GLU A 170 -15.83 -1.85 -17.03
N ILE A 171 -14.69 -1.62 -16.37
CA ILE A 171 -14.38 -2.19 -15.07
C ILE A 171 -14.95 -1.29 -13.97
N GLU A 172 -15.90 -1.79 -13.18
CA GLU A 172 -16.39 -1.09 -11.99
C GLU A 172 -15.31 -1.07 -10.89
N VAL A 173 -15.09 0.11 -10.31
CA VAL A 173 -14.26 0.27 -9.12
C VAL A 173 -15.09 -0.17 -7.91
N GLU A 174 -14.65 -1.24 -7.23
CA GLU A 174 -15.33 -1.74 -6.03
C GLU A 174 -15.20 -0.75 -4.86
N GLN A 175 -14.01 -0.17 -4.70
CA GLN A 175 -13.73 0.75 -3.60
C GLN A 175 -12.58 1.71 -3.95
N VAL A 176 -12.78 3.00 -3.69
CA VAL A 176 -11.66 3.95 -3.58
C VAL A 176 -11.09 3.81 -2.17
N ALA A 177 -9.95 3.13 -2.04
CA ALA A 177 -9.34 2.80 -0.76
C ALA A 177 -8.69 4.01 -0.05
N GLY A 178 -8.56 5.14 -0.74
CA GLY A 178 -8.22 6.45 -0.17
C GLY A 178 -7.22 7.25 -0.99
N GLN A 179 -7.12 8.55 -0.69
CA GLN A 179 -6.00 9.41 -1.11
C GLN A 179 -4.87 9.30 -0.09
N VAL A 180 -3.64 9.22 -0.60
CA VAL A 180 -2.42 8.98 0.16
C VAL A 180 -1.33 9.92 -0.34
N GLY A 181 -0.15 9.91 0.26
CA GLY A 181 0.88 10.92 0.02
C GLY A 181 1.21 11.17 -1.44
N ASN A 182 1.38 10.10 -2.21
CA ASN A 182 1.71 10.12 -3.64
C ASN A 182 0.57 9.71 -4.57
N GLY A 183 -0.69 9.78 -4.12
CA GLY A 183 -1.83 9.73 -5.03
C GLY A 183 -3.02 8.94 -4.51
N GLU A 184 -3.62 8.10 -5.34
CA GLU A 184 -4.93 7.50 -5.09
C GLU A 184 -4.93 6.00 -5.36
N LEU A 185 -5.69 5.26 -4.56
CA LEU A 185 -5.90 3.83 -4.76
C LEU A 185 -7.37 3.54 -5.06
N ASN A 186 -7.61 2.94 -6.23
CA ASN A 186 -8.89 2.51 -6.76
C ASN A 186 -8.88 1.01 -7.07
#